data_AF-A0A955TDX3-F1
#
_entry.id   AF-A0A955TDX3-F1
#
_cell.length_a   1.000
_cell.length_b   1.000
_cell.length_c   1.000
_cell.angle_alpha   90.00
_cell.angle_beta   90.00
_cell.angle_gamma   90.00
#
_symmetry.space_group_name_H-M   'P 1'
#
loop_
_entity.id
_entity.type
_entity.pdbx_description
1 polymer ?
#
loop_
_entity_poly.entity_id
_entity_poly.type
_entity_poly.pdbx_seq_one_letter_code
_entity_poly.pdbx_strand_id
1 'polypeptide(L)'
;MTHSTLLFGATSILGFNLARLFPDTILPFISPGNSSKSVCEWPVLQLENSDWVERTLAQYQPKVLLYCHAVCDVPKCEADPDWAHEINVQHLGRVVEKLPAHIR
;
A
#
# COMPACT_ATOMS: atom_id res chain seq x y z
N MET A 1 15.36 -12.56 6.23
CA MET A 1 14.28 -13.39 5.68
C MET A 1 13.60 -12.57 4.59
N THR A 2 13.25 -13.14 3.45
CA THR A 2 12.52 -12.41 2.41
C THR A 2 11.04 -12.40 2.76
N HIS A 3 10.47 -11.22 3.05
CA HIS A 3 9.03 -11.08 3.27
C HIS A 3 8.28 -11.59 2.04
N SER A 4 7.37 -12.55 2.22
CA SER A 4 6.62 -13.14 1.10
C SER A 4 5.41 -12.30 0.71
N THR A 5 5.03 -11.33 1.54
CA THR A 5 3.83 -10.52 1.38
C THR A 5 4.18 -9.04 1.49
N LEU A 6 3.77 -8.23 0.52
CA LEU A 6 3.75 -6.78 0.68
C LEU A 6 2.37 -6.35 1.15
N LEU A 7 2.31 -5.30 1.98
CA LEU A 7 1.07 -4.72 2.47
C LEU A 7 1.05 -3.23 2.17
N PHE A 8 0.20 -2.79 1.25
CA PHE A 8 -0.02 -1.38 0.96
C PHE A 8 -1.14 -0.84 1.85
N GLY A 9 -0.94 0.33 2.46
CA GLY A 9 -1.94 0.91 3.37
C GLY A 9 -1.84 0.37 4.80
N ALA A 10 -0.62 0.16 5.29
CA ALA A 10 -0.33 -0.37 6.62
C ALA A 10 -0.75 0.56 7.78
N THR A 11 -1.21 1.79 7.49
CA THR A 11 -1.74 2.74 8.48
C THR A 11 -3.26 2.66 8.60
N SER A 12 -3.94 1.86 7.79
CA SER A 12 -5.36 1.56 7.98
C SER A 12 -5.56 0.68 9.22
N ILE A 13 -6.78 0.64 9.76
CA ILE A 13 -7.10 -0.22 10.92
C ILE A 13 -6.74 -1.68 10.62
N LEU A 14 -7.12 -2.19 9.44
CA LEU A 14 -6.82 -3.56 9.04
C LEU A 14 -5.32 -3.76 8.78
N GLY A 15 -4.71 -2.91 7.97
CA GLY A 15 -3.31 -3.03 7.60
C GLY A 15 -2.37 -2.95 8.81
N PHE A 16 -2.62 -2.04 9.75
CA PHE A 16 -1.78 -1.90 10.94
C PHE A 16 -1.80 -3.15 11.80
N ASN A 17 -2.97 -3.77 11.98
CA ASN A 17 -3.08 -5.02 12.73
C ASN A 17 -2.42 -6.18 12.01
N LEU A 18 -2.57 -6.30 10.68
CA LEU A 18 -1.88 -7.33 9.90
C LEU A 18 -0.36 -7.21 10.01
N ALA A 19 0.20 -6.01 9.84
CA ALA A 19 1.62 -5.76 9.96
C ALA A 19 2.18 -6.14 11.34
N ARG A 20 1.43 -5.88 12.41
CA ARG A 20 1.83 -6.21 13.78
C ARG A 20 1.70 -7.68 14.13
N LEU A 21 0.70 -8.38 13.59
CA LEU A 21 0.47 -9.80 13.85
C LEU A 21 1.45 -10.70 13.08
N PHE A 22 1.94 -10.26 11.92
CA PHE A 22 2.79 -11.06 11.03
C PHE A 22 4.10 -10.33 10.62
N PRO A 23 4.90 -9.82 11.58
CA PRO A 23 6.06 -8.97 11.27
C PRO A 23 7.17 -9.68 10.47
N ASP A 24 7.28 -11.00 10.59
CA ASP A 24 8.28 -11.79 9.87
C ASP A 24 7.86 -12.15 8.44
N THR A 25 6.57 -11.96 8.09
CA THR A 25 5.99 -12.38 6.80
C THR A 25 5.57 -11.19 5.94
N ILE A 26 5.10 -10.10 6.57
CA ILE A 26 4.59 -8.92 5.90
C ILE A 26 5.61 -7.78 5.91
N LEU A 27 5.87 -7.22 4.74
CA LEU A 27 6.54 -5.93 4.60
C LEU A 27 5.47 -4.82 4.42
N PRO A 28 5.24 -3.98 5.45
CA PRO A 28 4.25 -2.91 5.40
C PRO A 28 4.74 -1.67 4.65
N PHE A 29 3.84 -1.02 3.90
CA PHE A 29 4.03 0.29 3.28
C PHE A 29 2.98 1.28 3.79
N ILE A 30 3.43 2.47 4.15
CA ILE A 30 2.59 3.55 4.68
C ILE A 30 2.22 4.58 3.62
N SER A 31 1.13 5.29 3.84
CA SER A 31 0.78 6.44 3.00
C SER A 31 1.76 7.60 3.24
N PRO A 32 2.05 8.44 2.24
CA PRO A 32 2.87 9.63 2.41
C PRO A 32 2.40 10.53 3.56
N GLY A 33 3.36 11.20 4.21
CA GLY A 33 3.08 12.18 5.26
C GLY A 33 2.85 11.62 6.66
N ASN A 34 2.82 10.30 6.86
CA ASN A 34 2.75 9.73 8.20
C ASN A 34 4.14 9.73 8.87
N SER A 35 4.28 10.51 9.93
CA SER A 35 5.52 10.67 10.72
C SER A 35 5.44 10.04 12.12
N SER A 36 4.40 9.26 12.42
CA SER A 36 4.29 8.60 13.72
C SER A 36 5.46 7.66 13.96
N LYS A 37 6.05 7.74 15.17
CA LYS A 37 7.17 6.89 15.60
C LYS A 37 6.88 5.38 15.47
N SER A 38 5.60 5.00 15.53
CA SER A 38 5.19 3.60 15.44
C SER A 38 5.31 3.00 14.04
N VAL A 39 5.45 3.83 13.00
CA VAL A 39 5.45 3.39 11.59
C VAL A 39 6.50 4.09 10.74
N CYS A 40 7.29 5.01 11.31
CA CYS A 40 8.24 5.85 10.56
C CYS A 40 9.39 5.07 9.91
N GLU A 41 9.64 3.83 10.34
CA GLU A 41 10.64 2.94 9.72
C GLU A 41 10.08 2.17 8.52
N TRP A 42 8.76 2.18 8.31
CA TRP A 42 8.14 1.48 7.19
C TRP A 42 8.26 2.30 5.89
N PRO A 43 8.51 1.65 4.75
CA PRO A 43 8.62 2.33 3.46
C PRO A 43 7.34 3.07 3.09
N VAL A 44 7.49 4.18 2.38
CA VAL A 44 6.38 5.04 1.94
C VAL A 44 5.91 4.63 0.53
N LEU A 45 4.61 4.56 0.33
CA LEU A 45 3.98 4.38 -0.98
C LEU A 45 4.28 5.56 -1.90
N GLN A 46 4.64 5.27 -3.15
CA GLN A 46 4.83 6.29 -4.19
C GLN A 46 3.99 5.96 -5.43
N LEU A 47 2.69 5.75 -5.26
CA LEU A 47 1.78 5.32 -6.33
C LEU A 47 1.49 6.39 -7.40
N GLU A 48 1.95 7.62 -7.19
CA GLU A 48 2.00 8.67 -8.21
C GLU A 48 3.18 8.48 -9.18
N ASN A 49 4.21 7.73 -8.79
CA ASN A 49 5.35 7.42 -9.63
C ASN A 49 5.07 6.16 -10.47
N SER A 50 4.96 6.33 -11.79
CA SER A 50 4.53 5.30 -12.74
C SER A 50 5.32 3.99 -12.68
N ASP A 51 6.61 4.08 -12.36
CA ASP A 51 7.53 2.93 -12.41
C ASP A 51 7.83 2.38 -11.02
N TRP A 52 7.27 2.99 -9.97
CA TRP A 52 7.55 2.59 -8.60
C TRP A 52 7.02 1.19 -8.30
N VAL A 53 5.79 0.87 -8.73
CA VAL A 53 5.18 -0.45 -8.47
C VAL A 53 6.05 -1.57 -9.05
N GLU A 54 6.44 -1.46 -10.32
CA GLU A 54 7.27 -2.46 -10.99
C GLU A 54 8.63 -2.65 -10.31
N ARG A 55 9.30 -1.54 -9.96
CA ARG A 55 10.58 -1.58 -9.23
C ARG A 55 10.44 -2.21 -7.86
N THR A 56 9.39 -1.87 -7.11
CA THR A 56 9.11 -2.46 -5.79
C THR A 56 8.85 -3.96 -5.90
N LEU A 57 8.03 -4.40 -6.86
CA LEU A 57 7.74 -5.82 -7.05
C LEU A 57 8.99 -6.60 -7.51
N ALA A 58 9.83 -6.02 -8.38
CA ALA A 58 11.09 -6.62 -8.81
C ALA A 58 12.12 -6.73 -7.66
N GLN A 59 12.17 -5.71 -6.79
CA GLN A 59 13.07 -5.66 -5.64
C GLN A 59 12.72 -6.70 -4.58
N TYR A 60 11.44 -6.80 -4.21
CA TYR A 60 11.02 -7.65 -3.08
C TYR A 60 10.56 -9.04 -3.50
N GLN A 61 10.22 -9.25 -4.78
CA GLN A 61 9.72 -10.51 -5.33
C GLN A 61 8.65 -11.20 -4.44
N PRO A 62 7.60 -10.49 -4.02
CA PRO A 62 6.60 -11.06 -3.13
C PRO A 62 5.73 -12.08 -3.86
N LYS A 63 5.10 -12.97 -3.09
CA LYS A 63 4.09 -13.91 -3.59
C LYS A 63 2.67 -13.35 -3.48
N VAL A 64 2.47 -12.44 -2.54
CA VAL A 64 1.16 -11.84 -2.23
C VAL A 64 1.30 -10.33 -2.09
N LEU A 65 0.33 -9.59 -2.63
CA LEU A 65 0.16 -8.16 -2.38
C LEU A 65 -1.19 -7.90 -1.69
N LEU A 66 -1.15 -7.55 -0.41
CA LEU A 66 -2.34 -7.10 0.32
C LEU A 66 -2.54 -5.61 0.11
N TYR A 67 -3.66 -5.23 -0.50
CA TYR A 67 -3.99 -3.84 -0.77
C TYR A 67 -5.04 -3.32 0.24
N CYS A 68 -4.58 -2.57 1.24
CA CYS A 68 -5.40 -1.90 2.25
C CYS A 68 -5.29 -0.37 2.15
N HIS A 69 -4.78 0.17 1.04
CA HIS A 69 -4.64 1.61 0.82
C HIS A 69 -5.94 2.17 0.24
N ALA A 70 -6.66 2.94 1.04
CA ALA A 70 -7.84 3.67 0.61
C ALA A 70 -8.09 4.84 1.55
N VAL A 71 -8.84 5.84 1.08
CA VAL A 71 -9.53 6.79 1.94
C VAL A 71 -10.97 6.34 2.17
N CYS A 72 -11.33 6.17 3.44
CA CYS A 72 -12.67 5.74 3.88
C CYS A 72 -13.39 6.80 4.71
N ASP A 73 -12.81 7.99 4.85
CA ASP A 73 -13.47 9.15 5.46
C ASP A 73 -14.48 9.72 4.45
N VAL A 74 -15.74 9.31 4.59
CA VAL A 74 -16.81 9.68 3.65
C VAL A 74 -16.97 11.20 3.53
N PRO A 75 -17.03 11.99 4.63
CA PRO A 75 -17.06 13.45 4.53
C PRO A 75 -15.91 14.04 3.71
N LYS A 76 -14.68 13.53 3.88
CA LYS A 76 -13.53 13.98 3.09
C LYS A 76 -13.68 13.60 1.62
N CYS A 77 -14.16 12.40 1.33
CA CYS A 77 -14.40 11.95 -0.04
C CYS A 77 -15.48 12.78 -0.74
N GLU A 78 -16.55 13.17 -0.03
CA GLU A 78 -17.61 14.01 -0.57
C GLU A 78 -17.15 15.46 -0.79
N ALA A 79 -16.23 15.94 0.05
CA ALA A 79 -15.64 17.28 -0.09
C ALA A 79 -14.67 17.40 -1.28
N ASP A 80 -13.98 16.31 -1.65
CA ASP A 80 -13.06 16.26 -2.78
C ASP A 80 -13.16 14.90 -3.51
N PRO A 81 -14.18 14.72 -4.39
CA PRO A 81 -14.47 13.44 -5.01
C PRO A 81 -13.43 13.03 -6.06
N ASP A 82 -12.82 13.99 -6.76
CA ASP A 82 -11.78 13.72 -7.75
C ASP A 82 -10.52 13.18 -7.06
N TRP A 83 -10.11 13.80 -5.94
CA TRP A 83 -9.03 13.29 -5.11
C TRP A 83 -9.36 11.90 -4.55
N ALA A 84 -10.58 11.68 -4.05
CA ALA A 84 -10.98 10.37 -3.55
C ALA A 84 -10.96 9.29 -4.64
N HIS A 85 -11.40 9.62 -5.86
CA HIS A 85 -11.34 8.72 -7.01
C HIS A 85 -9.89 8.43 -7.43
N GLU A 86 -9.02 9.44 -7.40
CA GLU A 86 -7.59 9.27 -7.63
C GLU A 86 -6.97 8.25 -6.64
N ILE A 87 -7.21 8.44 -5.34
CA ILE A 87 -6.66 7.56 -4.30
C ILE A 87 -7.29 6.16 -4.32
N ASN A 88 -8.60 6.03 -4.48
CA ASN A 88 -9.29 4.75 -4.30
C ASN A 88 -9.38 3.93 -5.61
N VAL A 89 -9.33 4.57 -6.77
CA VAL A 89 -9.50 3.91 -8.08
C VAL A 89 -8.22 3.97 -8.89
N GLN A 90 -7.68 5.17 -9.15
CA GLN A 90 -6.53 5.30 -10.05
C GLN A 90 -5.25 4.67 -9.47
N HIS A 91 -4.98 4.88 -8.18
CA HIS A 91 -3.86 4.25 -7.49
C HIS A 91 -3.95 2.72 -7.52
N LEU A 92 -5.14 2.15 -7.33
CA LEU A 92 -5.34 0.70 -7.43
C LEU A 92 -5.15 0.24 -8.88
N GLY A 93 -5.67 0.98 -9.86
CA GLY A 93 -5.49 0.70 -11.28
C GLY A 93 -4.02 0.58 -11.68
N ARG A 94 -3.19 1.54 -11.24
CA ARG A 94 -1.73 1.51 -11.47
C ARG A 94 -1.05 0.29 -10.88
N VAL A 95 -1.52 -0.19 -9.72
CA VAL A 95 -0.99 -1.41 -9.11
C VAL A 95 -1.39 -2.64 -9.91
N VAL A 96 -2.68 -2.76 -10.25
CA VAL A 96 -3.21 -3.91 -10.98
C VAL A 96 -2.60 -4.02 -12.38
N GLU A 97 -2.40 -2.91 -13.09
CA GLU A 97 -1.78 -2.88 -14.42
C GLU A 97 -0.35 -3.43 -14.41
N LYS A 98 0.39 -3.20 -13.32
CA LYS A 98 1.79 -3.63 -13.16
C LYS A 98 1.95 -4.94 -12.41
N LEU A 99 0.86 -5.58 -11.97
CA LEU A 99 0.91 -6.77 -11.14
C LEU A 99 1.24 -8.01 -11.99
N PRO A 100 2.36 -8.71 -11.74
CA PRO A 100 2.67 -9.96 -12.42
C PRO A 100 1.65 -11.05 -12.12
N ALA A 101 1.32 -11.87 -13.11
CA ALA A 101 0.30 -12.93 -13.01
C ALA A 101 0.56 -14.01 -11.92
N HIS A 102 1.79 -14.12 -11.44
CA HIS A 102 2.16 -15.06 -10.37
C HIS A 102 1.90 -14.52 -8.96
N ILE A 103 1.72 -13.21 -8.82
CA ILE A 103 1.39 -12.57 -7.55
C ILE A 103 -0.11 -12.69 -7.32
N ARG A 104 -0.49 -12.99 -6.07
CA ARG A 104 -1.89 -13.07 -5.63
C ARG A 104 -2.30 -11.81 -4.88
#